data_AF-A0A937H6S1-F1
#
_entry.id   AF-A0A937H6S1-F1
#
_cell.length_a   1.000
_cell.length_b   1.000
_cell.length_c   1.000
_cell.angle_alpha   90.00
_cell.angle_beta   90.00
_cell.angle_gamma   90.00
#
_symmetry.space_group_name_H-M   'P 1'
#
loop_
_entity.id
_entity.type
_entity.pdbx_description
1 polymer ?
#
loop_
_entity_poly.entity_id
_entity_poly.type
_entity_poly.pdbx_seq_one_letter_code
_entity_poly.pdbx_strand_id
1 'polypeptide(L)'
;RFTTPEGKKSIQNDFVLAMTGYRPNFTLLESLGVDFHDDEFQTPVFNPKSMQTKVEGVYLAGVVCGGLKTNKWFIENSRVHAEQIIEHIAIQQ
;
A
#
# COMPACT_ATOMS: atom_id res chain seq x y z
N ARG A 1 -6.10 19.04 -22.62
CA ARG A 1 -4.80 19.53 -23.15
C ARG A 1 -3.76 18.46 -22.87
N PHE A 2 -2.91 18.12 -23.82
CA PHE A 2 -1.83 17.15 -23.63
C PHE A 2 -0.61 17.59 -24.45
N THR A 3 0.57 17.11 -24.07
CA THR A 3 1.83 17.48 -24.71
C THR A 3 2.23 16.41 -25.73
N THR A 4 2.64 16.83 -26.93
CA THR A 4 3.27 15.98 -27.96
C THR A 4 4.66 16.54 -28.28
N PRO A 5 5.53 15.81 -29.01
CA PRO A 5 6.81 16.34 -29.47
C PRO A 5 6.70 17.65 -30.26
N GLU A 6 5.57 17.90 -30.92
CA GLU A 6 5.25 19.11 -31.70
C GLU A 6 4.59 20.22 -30.86
N GLY A 7 4.53 20.07 -29.54
CA GLY A 7 4.02 21.06 -28.60
C GLY A 7 2.69 20.69 -27.92
N LYS A 8 2.06 21.68 -27.28
CA LYS A 8 0.80 21.48 -26.56
C LYS A 8 -0.37 21.35 -27.55
N LYS A 9 -1.16 20.29 -27.42
CA LYS A 9 -2.38 20.04 -28.20
C LYS A 9 -3.63 20.12 -27.32
N SER A 10 -4.74 20.45 -27.97
CA SER A 10 -6.09 20.49 -27.37
C SER A 10 -7.06 19.78 -28.31
N ILE A 11 -7.97 18.99 -27.74
CA ILE A 11 -9.08 18.36 -28.44
C ILE A 11 -10.37 18.69 -27.69
N GLN A 12 -11.51 18.68 -28.37
CA GLN A 12 -12.79 18.73 -27.69
C GLN A 12 -13.07 17.38 -27.00
N ASN A 13 -13.62 17.44 -25.80
CA ASN A 13 -13.97 16.28 -24.99
C ASN A 13 -15.06 16.66 -23.97
N ASP A 14 -16.09 15.83 -23.85
CA ASP A 14 -17.18 15.98 -22.89
C ASP A 14 -16.87 15.37 -21.51
N PHE A 15 -16.11 14.27 -21.47
CA PHE A 15 -15.84 13.53 -20.22
C PHE A 15 -14.40 12.97 -20.15
N VAL A 16 -13.85 12.93 -18.94
CA VAL A 16 -12.54 12.33 -18.66
C VAL A 16 -12.68 11.23 -17.62
N LEU A 17 -12.20 10.03 -17.94
CA LEU A 17 -12.07 8.90 -17.02
C LEU A 17 -10.61 8.73 -16.64
N ALA A 18 -10.20 9.27 -15.48
CA ALA A 18 -8.83 9.17 -14.99
C ALA A 18 -8.58 7.83 -14.26
N MET A 19 -8.43 6.75 -15.02
CA MET A 19 -8.17 5.40 -14.49
C MET A 19 -6.69 5.15 -14.16
N THR A 20 -6.05 6.08 -13.44
CA THR A 20 -4.60 6.05 -13.14
C THR A 20 -4.24 5.24 -11.89
N GLY A 21 -5.18 4.43 -11.39
CA GLY A 21 -5.01 3.62 -10.19
C GLY A 21 -5.02 4.41 -8.89
N TYR A 22 -4.57 3.77 -7.82
CA TYR A 22 -4.57 4.28 -6.44
C TYR A 22 -3.24 3.99 -5.76
N ARG A 23 -2.99 4.66 -4.63
CA ARG A 23 -1.82 4.44 -3.78
C ARG A 23 -2.26 4.32 -2.32
N PRO A 24 -1.51 3.61 -1.47
CA PRO A 24 -1.70 3.67 -0.03
C PRO A 24 -1.61 5.10 0.50
N ASN A 25 -2.29 5.37 1.61
CA ASN A 25 -2.11 6.61 2.35
C ASN A 25 -0.79 6.55 3.15
N PHE A 26 0.33 6.86 2.50
CA PHE A 26 1.65 6.83 3.12
C PHE A 26 1.77 7.79 4.30
N THR A 27 1.14 8.96 4.22
CA THR A 27 1.13 9.93 5.33
C THR A 27 0.53 9.34 6.61
N LEU A 28 -0.55 8.54 6.49
CA LEU A 28 -1.11 7.84 7.65
C LEU A 28 -0.13 6.81 8.22
N LEU A 29 0.49 6.00 7.36
CA LEU A 29 1.45 4.98 7.78
C LEU A 29 2.67 5.59 8.48
N GLU A 30 3.22 6.66 7.91
CA GLU A 30 4.33 7.43 8.49
C GLU A 30 3.93 8.03 9.84
N SER A 31 2.69 8.56 9.97
CA SER A 31 2.20 9.12 11.24
C SER A 31 2.04 8.07 12.35
N LEU A 32 1.86 6.80 11.98
CA LEU A 32 1.83 5.65 12.89
C LEU A 32 3.23 5.08 13.16
N GLY A 33 4.29 5.67 12.60
CA GLY A 33 5.68 5.24 12.77
C GLY A 33 6.06 4.00 11.96
N VAL A 34 5.37 3.72 10.85
CA VAL A 34 5.70 2.62 9.96
C VAL A 34 6.95 2.96 9.15
N ASP A 35 7.98 2.13 9.25
CA ASP A 35 9.19 2.22 8.45
C ASP A 35 8.98 1.60 7.05
N PHE A 36 9.76 2.04 6.06
CA PHE A 36 9.74 1.53 4.69
C PHE A 36 11.12 1.06 4.26
N HIS A 37 11.18 0.06 3.39
CA HIS A 37 12.41 -0.33 2.71
C HIS A 37 12.89 0.80 1.77
N ASP A 38 14.19 0.90 1.58
CA ASP A 38 14.81 1.75 0.55
C ASP A 38 14.66 1.08 -0.83
N ASP A 39 13.44 1.08 -1.34
CA ASP A 39 13.06 0.55 -2.65
C ASP A 39 12.13 1.51 -3.42
N GLU A 40 11.99 1.29 -4.72
CA GLU A 40 11.11 2.09 -5.58
C GLU A 40 9.61 1.93 -5.25
N PHE A 41 9.27 0.91 -4.44
CA PHE A 41 7.89 0.56 -4.13
C PHE A 41 7.42 1.14 -2.80
N GLN A 42 8.31 1.74 -2.00
CA GLN A 42 8.02 2.12 -0.62
C GLN A 42 7.37 0.96 0.14
N THR A 43 8.02 -0.22 0.11
CA THR A 43 7.47 -1.41 0.76
C THR A 43 7.51 -1.24 2.28
N PRO A 44 6.38 -1.35 3.02
CA PRO A 44 6.39 -1.23 4.48
C PRO A 44 7.20 -2.34 5.14
N VAL A 45 7.86 -2.02 6.26
CA VAL A 45 8.61 -2.97 7.08
C VAL A 45 7.71 -3.52 8.19
N PHE A 46 7.57 -4.83 8.23
CA PHE A 46 6.79 -5.56 9.24
C PHE A 46 7.31 -6.99 9.39
N ASN A 47 7.00 -7.63 10.51
CA ASN A 47 7.31 -9.03 10.74
C ASN A 47 6.37 -9.92 9.92
N PRO A 48 6.87 -10.76 8.98
CA PRO A 48 6.01 -11.54 8.10
C PRO A 48 5.23 -12.67 8.81
N LYS A 49 5.58 -13.01 10.07
CA LYS A 49 4.86 -14.03 10.85
C LYS A 49 3.70 -13.44 11.65
N SER A 50 3.89 -12.27 12.27
CA SER A 50 2.86 -11.61 13.11
C SER A 50 2.15 -10.46 12.42
N MET A 51 2.69 -9.99 11.30
CA MET A 51 2.27 -8.78 10.57
C MET A 51 2.42 -7.47 11.36
N GLN A 52 3.09 -7.50 12.51
CA GLN A 52 3.36 -6.31 13.33
C GLN A 52 4.48 -5.48 12.71
N THR A 53 4.33 -4.16 12.73
CA THR A 53 5.42 -3.24 12.37
C THR A 53 6.43 -3.16 13.52
N LYS A 54 7.42 -2.28 13.39
CA LYS A 54 8.31 -1.96 14.51
C LYS A 54 7.58 -1.30 15.69
N VAL A 55 6.43 -0.68 15.43
CA VAL A 55 5.62 -0.01 16.45
C VAL A 55 4.67 -1.03 17.07
N GLU A 56 4.80 -1.24 18.38
CA GLU A 56 3.95 -2.16 19.13
C GLU A 56 2.46 -1.77 19.00
N GLY A 57 1.60 -2.76 18.85
CA GLY A 57 0.17 -2.55 18.58
C GLY A 57 -0.20 -2.12 17.15
N VAL A 58 0.77 -1.82 16.27
CA VAL A 58 0.50 -1.46 14.86
C VAL A 58 0.76 -2.66 13.95
N TYR A 59 -0.27 -3.08 13.21
CA TYR A 59 -0.23 -4.24 12.32
C TYR A 59 -0.65 -3.85 10.90
N LEU A 60 -0.13 -4.54 9.89
CA LEU A 60 -0.47 -4.31 8.48
C LEU A 60 -1.16 -5.55 7.90
N ALA A 61 -2.27 -5.35 7.20
CA ALA A 61 -2.97 -6.43 6.51
C ALA A 61 -3.49 -5.98 5.15
N GLY A 62 -3.40 -6.88 4.18
CA GLY A 62 -3.95 -6.65 2.84
C GLY A 62 -2.93 -6.04 1.88
N VAL A 63 -3.45 -5.34 0.88
CA VAL A 63 -2.64 -4.77 -0.22
C VAL A 63 -1.63 -3.72 0.25
N VAL A 64 -1.87 -3.09 1.40
CA VAL A 64 -0.96 -2.09 1.98
C VAL A 64 0.44 -2.65 2.23
N CYS A 65 0.55 -3.95 2.51
CA CYS A 65 1.83 -4.67 2.70
C CYS A 65 2.72 -4.69 1.44
N GLY A 66 2.22 -4.23 0.28
CA GLY A 66 2.96 -4.15 -0.97
C GLY A 66 3.47 -2.75 -1.30
N GLY A 67 3.10 -1.71 -0.55
CA GLY A 67 3.37 -0.33 -0.93
C GLY A 67 2.79 0.00 -2.32
N LEU A 68 3.63 0.48 -3.23
CA LEU A 68 3.31 0.75 -4.63
C LEU A 68 3.36 -0.52 -5.52
N LYS A 69 3.78 -1.67 -5.00
CA LYS A 69 3.79 -2.94 -5.73
C LYS A 69 2.39 -3.57 -5.74
N THR A 70 1.52 -3.00 -6.56
CA THR A 70 0.07 -3.28 -6.61
C THR A 70 -0.33 -4.68 -7.07
N ASN A 71 0.61 -5.45 -7.67
CA ASN A 71 0.35 -6.80 -8.17
C ASN A 71 0.86 -7.92 -7.23
N LYS A 72 1.31 -7.58 -6.02
CA LYS A 72 1.85 -8.57 -5.06
C LYS A 72 0.75 -9.21 -4.21
N TRP A 73 -0.21 -8.40 -3.76
CA TRP A 73 -1.22 -8.80 -2.78
C TRP A 73 -2.62 -8.67 -3.37
N PHE A 74 -3.41 -9.71 -3.17
CA PHE A 74 -4.81 -9.85 -3.56
C PHE A 74 -5.59 -10.39 -2.36
N ILE A 75 -6.92 -10.44 -2.45
CA ILE A 75 -7.77 -10.91 -1.35
C ILE A 75 -7.40 -12.35 -0.96
N GLU A 76 -7.14 -13.19 -1.96
CA GLU A 76 -6.87 -14.62 -1.83
C GLU A 76 -5.61 -14.91 -1.03
N ASN A 77 -4.54 -14.14 -1.26
CA ASN A 77 -3.23 -14.37 -0.63
C ASN A 77 -2.98 -13.49 0.60
N SER A 78 -3.81 -12.46 0.83
CA SER A 78 -3.65 -11.54 1.97
C SER A 78 -4.66 -11.75 3.10
N ARG A 79 -5.72 -12.54 2.90
CA ARG A 79 -6.69 -12.87 3.97
C ARG A 79 -6.05 -13.58 5.17
N VAL A 80 -4.97 -14.31 4.94
CA VAL A 80 -4.22 -15.03 5.99
C VAL A 80 -3.62 -14.10 7.04
N HIS A 81 -3.36 -12.83 6.69
CA HIS A 81 -2.82 -11.84 7.62
C HIS A 81 -3.71 -11.66 8.86
N ALA A 82 -5.02 -11.83 8.73
CA ALA A 82 -5.95 -11.72 9.86
C ALA A 82 -5.69 -12.79 10.92
N GLU A 83 -5.50 -14.04 10.51
CA GLU A 83 -5.19 -15.17 11.41
C GLU A 83 -3.86 -14.91 12.14
N GLN A 84 -2.82 -14.51 11.40
CA GLN A 84 -1.50 -14.17 11.94
C GLN A 84 -1.54 -13.06 13.00
N ILE A 85 -2.32 -12.00 12.75
CA ILE A 85 -2.45 -10.86 13.67
C ILE A 85 -3.16 -11.29 14.95
N ILE A 86 -4.28 -12.01 14.82
CA ILE A 86 -5.07 -12.42 15.99
C ILE A 86 -4.30 -13.42 16.85
N GLU A 87 -3.60 -14.37 16.24
CA GLU A 87 -2.72 -15.30 16.97
C GLU A 87 -1.63 -14.56 17.75
N HIS A 88 -1.00 -13.56 17.13
CA HIS A 88 0.01 -12.76 17.81
C HIS A 88 -0.56 -11.96 18.99
N ILE A 89 -1.72 -11.32 18.80
CA ILE A 89 -2.39 -10.56 19.86
C ILE A 89 -2.80 -11.47 21.01
N ALA A 90 -3.29 -12.68 20.73
CA ALA A 90 -3.75 -13.61 21.75
C ALA A 90 -2.62 -14.14 22.65
N ILE A 91 -1.39 -14.26 22.13
CA ILE A 91 -0.22 -14.76 22.88
C ILE A 91 0.43 -13.67 23.74
N GLN A 92 0.16 -12.38 23.46
CA GLN A 92 0.70 -11.26 24.22
C GLN A 92 -0.15 -10.85 25.43
N GLN A 93 -1.29 -11.52 25.66
CA GLN A 93 -2.11 -11.40 26.87
C GLN A 93 -1.66 -12.40 27.94
#